data_AF-A0ABC8LJZ5-F1
#
_entry.id   AF-A0ABC8LJZ5-F1
#
_cell.length_a   1.000
_cell.length_b   1.000
_cell.length_c   1.000
_cell.angle_alpha   90.00
_cell.angle_beta   90.00
_cell.angle_gamma   90.00
#
_symmetry.space_group_name_H-M   'P 1'
#
loop_
_entity.id
_entity.type
_entity.pdbx_description
1 polymer ?
#
loop_
_entity_poly.entity_id
_entity_poly.type
_entity_poly.pdbx_seq_one_letter_code
_entity_poly.pdbx_strand_id
1 'polypeptide(L)'
;MNTVKRGEKEQLLDSSDEEKEESQGDVQADFEFFDPKPTDFNGVKILLKNYLDDKEWDLSSFVDLILEQKIVGTVVKVADDEDESVFAVVSALNLARYKENQCFREVKEFLLKVCSERDIASSELELMLEKKAQDVGLLVSQRVMNLPPQLLPPLYDGLFDEVSWATEDEPTEELRRSFRFKSYLLVTKI
;
A
#
# COMPACT_ATOMS: atom_id res chain seq x y z
N MET A 1 -66.74 61.78 10.99
CA MET A 1 -66.54 61.94 9.54
C MET A 1 -65.33 61.12 9.13
N ASN A 2 -65.49 60.31 8.07
CA ASN A 2 -64.53 59.42 7.41
C ASN A 2 -63.19 60.13 7.07
N THR A 3 -62.05 59.46 6.81
CA THR A 3 -61.77 58.38 5.81
C THR A 3 -60.35 57.82 6.09
N VAL A 4 -60.12 56.53 6.38
CA VAL A 4 -59.80 55.37 5.49
C VAL A 4 -58.38 55.34 4.85
N LYS A 5 -57.57 54.37 5.33
CA LYS A 5 -56.56 53.46 4.72
C LYS A 5 -55.30 54.00 3.99
N ARG A 6 -54.11 53.49 4.37
CA ARG A 6 -53.33 52.34 3.78
C ARG A 6 -51.99 52.23 4.56
N GLY A 7 -51.66 51.13 5.25
CA GLY A 7 -50.85 49.97 4.76
C GLY A 7 -49.34 50.34 4.71
N GLU A 8 -48.35 49.65 5.28
CA GLU A 8 -48.20 48.22 5.60
C GLU A 8 -47.09 47.94 6.65
N LYS A 9 -47.41 47.00 7.56
CA LYS A 9 -46.64 45.89 8.17
C LYS A 9 -45.30 46.12 8.91
N GLU A 10 -45.42 46.02 10.24
CA GLU A 10 -44.45 45.40 11.15
C GLU A 10 -44.16 43.94 10.77
N GLN A 11 -42.89 43.52 10.85
CA GLN A 11 -42.51 42.16 11.24
C GLN A 11 -41.20 42.19 12.04
N LEU A 12 -41.35 42.19 13.37
CA LEU A 12 -40.40 41.65 14.32
C LEU A 12 -40.68 40.15 14.42
N LEU A 13 -39.76 39.31 13.96
CA LEU A 13 -39.73 37.85 14.16
C LEU A 13 -38.24 37.51 14.31
N ASP A 14 -37.74 37.51 15.54
CA ASP A 14 -37.67 36.37 16.46
C ASP A 14 -36.65 35.31 16.02
N SER A 15 -35.75 35.06 16.96
CA SER A 15 -34.51 34.32 16.83
C SER A 15 -34.82 32.83 16.75
N SER A 16 -34.34 32.17 15.70
CA SER A 16 -34.18 30.72 15.69
C SER A 16 -32.95 30.40 14.83
N ASP A 17 -31.77 30.53 15.44
CA ASP A 17 -30.58 29.80 15.03
C ASP A 17 -30.89 28.31 15.18
N GLU A 18 -31.47 27.72 14.13
CA GLU A 18 -31.41 26.28 13.93
C GLU A 18 -29.99 25.97 13.46
N GLU A 19 -29.08 25.83 14.42
CA GLU A 19 -27.83 25.08 14.22
C GLU A 19 -28.24 23.69 13.73
N LYS A 20 -28.23 23.50 12.41
CA LYS A 20 -28.24 22.17 11.82
C LYS A 20 -26.94 21.51 12.23
N GLU A 21 -26.98 20.79 13.35
CA GLU A 21 -26.09 19.66 13.57
C GLU A 21 -26.28 18.74 12.36
N GLU A 22 -25.44 18.94 11.33
CA GLU A 22 -25.14 17.88 10.38
C GLU A 22 -24.67 16.71 11.23
N SER A 23 -25.57 15.76 11.47
CA SER A 23 -25.19 14.44 11.93
C SER A 23 -24.14 13.97 10.95
N GLN A 24 -22.87 14.01 11.34
CA GLN A 24 -21.82 13.23 10.71
C GLN A 24 -22.26 11.78 10.92
N GLY A 25 -23.09 11.30 10.00
CA GLY A 25 -23.55 9.92 9.98
C GLY A 25 -22.32 9.05 10.05
N ASP A 26 -22.38 7.99 10.84
CA ASP A 26 -21.30 7.02 10.96
C ASP A 26 -20.85 6.62 9.55
N VAL A 27 -19.67 7.10 9.13
CA VAL A 27 -19.10 6.75 7.83
C VAL A 27 -18.65 5.31 7.96
N GLN A 28 -19.49 4.38 7.52
CA GLN A 28 -19.15 2.98 7.43
C GLN A 28 -18.23 2.80 6.22
N ALA A 29 -16.95 2.57 6.49
CA ALA A 29 -15.98 2.21 5.46
C ALA A 29 -15.79 0.69 5.48
N ASP A 30 -16.19 0.04 4.39
CA ASP A 30 -16.01 -1.40 4.20
C ASP A 30 -14.69 -1.62 3.43
N PHE A 31 -13.66 -2.07 4.15
CA PHE A 31 -12.36 -2.35 3.54
C PHE A 31 -12.37 -3.71 2.84
N GLU A 32 -11.94 -3.72 1.59
CA GLU A 32 -11.86 -4.91 0.75
C GLU A 32 -10.44 -5.10 0.18
N PHE A 33 -10.16 -6.35 -0.17
CA PHE A 33 -8.88 -6.80 -0.74
C PHE A 33 -9.02 -6.94 -2.24
N PHE A 34 -8.10 -6.34 -2.99
CA PHE A 34 -8.09 -6.39 -4.45
C PHE A 34 -6.71 -6.76 -4.98
N ASP A 35 -6.68 -7.41 -6.13
CA ASP A 35 -5.44 -7.58 -6.89
C ASP A 35 -4.90 -6.19 -7.32
N PRO A 36 -3.59 -5.94 -7.21
CA PRO A 36 -2.97 -4.71 -7.66
C PRO A 36 -3.19 -4.48 -9.15
N LYS A 37 -3.52 -3.23 -9.50
CA LYS A 37 -3.76 -2.81 -10.90
C LYS A 37 -2.91 -1.59 -11.23
N PRO A 38 -2.59 -1.36 -12.53
CA PRO A 38 -1.87 -0.16 -12.95
C PRO A 38 -2.53 1.17 -12.52
N THR A 39 -3.85 1.18 -12.31
CA THR A 39 -4.60 2.34 -11.79
C THR A 39 -4.20 2.71 -10.36
N ASP A 40 -3.61 1.78 -9.60
CA ASP A 40 -3.23 1.95 -8.19
C ASP A 40 -1.87 2.64 -8.02
N PHE A 41 -1.19 2.94 -9.13
CA PHE A 41 0.17 3.49 -9.17
C PHE A 41 0.36 4.67 -8.20
N ASN A 42 -0.55 5.64 -8.25
CA ASN A 42 -0.42 6.83 -7.42
C ASN A 42 -0.58 6.51 -5.92
N GLY A 43 -1.56 5.67 -5.54
CA GLY A 43 -1.80 5.28 -4.16
C GLY A 43 -0.63 4.49 -3.58
N VAL A 44 -0.17 3.48 -4.32
CA VAL A 44 0.97 2.63 -3.93
C VAL A 44 2.27 3.45 -3.85
N LYS A 45 2.49 4.38 -4.80
CA LYS A 45 3.64 5.30 -4.77
C LYS A 45 3.64 6.23 -3.55
N ILE A 46 2.47 6.72 -3.14
CA ILE A 46 2.34 7.53 -1.92
C ILE A 46 2.69 6.70 -0.69
N LEU A 47 2.18 5.48 -0.57
CA LEU A 47 2.47 4.57 0.55
C LEU A 47 3.97 4.23 0.65
N LEU A 48 4.62 4.02 -0.50
CA LEU A 48 6.04 3.63 -0.57
C LEU A 48 7.02 4.81 -0.64
N LYS A 49 6.54 6.05 -0.58
CA LYS A 49 7.38 7.26 -0.73
C LYS A 49 8.60 7.27 0.18
N ASN A 50 8.42 6.83 1.42
CA ASN A 50 9.48 6.82 2.44
C ASN A 50 9.99 5.39 2.73
N TYR A 51 9.86 4.46 1.79
CA TYR A 51 10.23 3.05 1.98
C TYR A 51 11.75 2.87 2.22
N LEU A 52 12.59 3.67 1.58
CA LEU A 52 14.05 3.73 1.79
C LEU A 52 14.46 5.01 2.56
N ASP A 53 13.64 5.40 3.55
CA ASP A 53 13.77 6.66 4.28
C ASP A 53 13.84 7.87 3.33
N ASP A 54 14.85 8.73 3.49
CA ASP A 54 15.04 9.98 2.73
C ASP A 54 15.90 9.77 1.46
N LYS A 55 16.21 8.51 1.09
CA LYS A 55 16.99 8.23 -0.12
C LYS A 55 16.15 8.54 -1.36
N GLU A 56 16.67 9.33 -2.28
CA GLU A 56 16.14 9.40 -3.65
C GLU A 56 16.50 8.13 -4.42
N TRP A 57 15.50 7.48 -5.01
CA TRP A 57 15.63 6.21 -5.71
C TRP A 57 14.51 6.06 -6.74
N ASP A 58 14.61 5.06 -7.61
CA ASP A 58 13.63 4.77 -8.65
C ASP A 58 12.38 4.06 -8.09
N LEU A 59 11.67 4.79 -7.22
CA LEU A 59 10.41 4.35 -6.64
C LEU A 59 9.35 4.09 -7.72
N SER A 60 9.35 4.86 -8.82
CA SER A 60 8.35 4.69 -9.87
C SER A 60 8.47 3.31 -10.52
N SER A 61 9.69 2.92 -10.93
CA SER A 61 9.93 1.58 -11.45
C SER A 61 9.61 0.51 -10.41
N PHE A 62 9.93 0.73 -9.13
CA PHE A 62 9.58 -0.23 -8.09
C PHE A 62 8.07 -0.47 -7.95
N VAL A 63 7.27 0.59 -8.02
CA VAL A 63 5.81 0.50 -7.99
C VAL A 63 5.28 -0.22 -9.23
N ASP A 64 5.81 0.10 -10.42
CA ASP A 64 5.43 -0.61 -11.65
C ASP A 64 5.67 -2.12 -11.52
N LEU A 65 6.82 -2.52 -10.98
CA LEU A 65 7.13 -3.94 -10.77
C LEU A 65 6.16 -4.64 -9.81
N ILE A 66 5.68 -3.94 -8.77
CA ILE A 66 4.65 -4.47 -7.85
C ILE A 66 3.33 -4.66 -8.59
N LEU A 67 2.90 -3.64 -9.35
CA LEU A 67 1.62 -3.65 -10.06
C LEU A 67 1.59 -4.57 -11.28
N GLU A 68 2.75 -4.92 -11.82
CA GLU A 68 2.89 -5.93 -12.88
C GLU A 68 2.71 -7.36 -12.36
N GLN A 69 2.84 -7.59 -11.05
CA GLN A 69 2.57 -8.90 -10.45
C GLN A 69 1.06 -9.16 -10.38
N LYS A 70 0.55 -9.90 -11.37
CA LYS A 70 -0.88 -10.24 -11.43
C LYS A 70 -1.32 -11.32 -10.44
N ILE A 71 -0.40 -12.15 -9.97
CA ILE A 71 -0.71 -13.32 -9.14
C ILE A 71 -0.33 -13.10 -7.67
N VAL A 72 0.66 -12.24 -7.40
CA VAL A 72 1.18 -12.04 -6.04
C VAL A 72 1.20 -10.57 -5.69
N GLY A 73 0.34 -10.22 -4.76
CA GLY A 73 0.17 -8.89 -4.22
C GLY A 73 -1.30 -8.61 -3.98
N THR A 74 -1.56 -7.80 -2.98
CA THR A 74 -2.91 -7.36 -2.60
C THR A 74 -2.86 -5.89 -2.22
N VAL A 75 -3.86 -5.12 -2.66
CA VAL A 75 -4.12 -3.77 -2.18
C VAL A 75 -5.41 -3.74 -1.36
N VAL A 76 -5.43 -2.92 -0.31
CA VAL A 76 -6.62 -2.68 0.50
C VAL A 76 -7.22 -1.35 0.12
N LYS A 77 -8.49 -1.36 -0.27
CA LYS A 77 -9.27 -0.17 -0.63
C LYS A 77 -10.60 -0.18 0.12
N VAL A 78 -11.31 0.95 0.11
CA VAL A 78 -12.70 1.01 0.58
C VAL A 78 -13.62 0.68 -0.59
N ALA A 79 -14.60 -0.20 -0.36
CA ALA A 79 -15.63 -0.50 -1.34
C ALA A 79 -16.45 0.76 -1.65
N ASP A 80 -16.77 0.97 -2.93
CA ASP A 80 -17.52 2.12 -3.43
C ASP A 80 -16.88 3.51 -3.19
N ASP A 81 -15.58 3.57 -2.90
CA ASP A 81 -14.83 4.83 -2.85
C ASP A 81 -14.58 5.38 -4.27
N GLU A 82 -15.13 6.56 -4.57
CA GLU A 82 -14.94 7.23 -5.87
C GLU A 82 -13.47 7.58 -6.14
N ASP A 83 -12.68 7.81 -5.09
CA ASP A 83 -11.27 8.16 -5.19
C ASP A 83 -10.36 6.93 -5.38
N GLU A 84 -10.90 5.71 -5.28
CA GLU A 84 -10.16 4.44 -5.31
C GLU A 84 -8.89 4.44 -4.43
N SER A 85 -8.98 5.06 -3.26
CA SER A 85 -7.81 5.29 -2.40
C SER A 85 -7.20 3.98 -1.92
N VAL A 86 -5.88 3.84 -2.03
CA VAL A 86 -5.14 2.67 -1.55
C VAL A 86 -4.67 2.91 -0.13
N PHE A 87 -5.14 2.07 0.80
CA PHE A 87 -4.85 2.16 2.23
C PHE A 87 -3.73 1.23 2.67
N ALA A 88 -3.54 0.12 1.95
CA ALA A 88 -2.40 -0.77 2.14
C ALA A 88 -2.01 -1.46 0.85
N VAL A 89 -0.76 -1.88 0.78
CA VAL A 89 -0.21 -2.72 -0.26
C VAL A 89 0.68 -3.77 0.40
N VAL A 90 0.48 -5.01 -0.01
CA VAL A 90 1.36 -6.13 0.33
C VAL A 90 1.75 -6.85 -0.95
N SER A 91 3.02 -7.24 -1.09
CA SER A 91 3.50 -8.01 -2.24
C SER A 91 4.83 -8.69 -1.92
N ALA A 92 5.17 -9.74 -2.66
CA ALA A 92 6.43 -10.46 -2.53
C ALA A 92 7.16 -10.51 -3.89
N LEU A 93 8.32 -9.87 -3.96
CA LEU A 93 9.13 -9.77 -5.18
C LEU A 93 10.38 -10.65 -5.09
N ASN A 94 10.69 -11.43 -6.13
CA ASN A 94 11.94 -12.21 -6.16
C ASN A 94 13.16 -11.32 -6.44
N LEU A 95 14.15 -11.33 -5.53
CA LEU A 95 15.35 -10.51 -5.66
C LEU A 95 16.18 -10.84 -6.91
N ALA A 96 16.33 -12.12 -7.26
CA ALA A 96 17.11 -12.52 -8.44
C ALA A 96 16.41 -12.18 -9.76
N ARG A 97 15.08 -12.27 -9.81
CA ARG A 97 14.28 -11.93 -11.00
C ARG A 97 14.47 -10.48 -11.39
N TYR A 98 14.45 -9.58 -10.41
CA TYR A 98 14.49 -8.13 -10.65
C TYR A 98 15.86 -7.50 -10.44
N LYS A 99 16.93 -8.28 -10.21
CA LYS A 99 18.29 -7.80 -9.89
C LYS A 99 18.88 -6.78 -10.88
N GLU A 100 18.46 -6.82 -12.15
CA GLU A 100 18.96 -5.92 -13.20
C GLU A 100 18.22 -4.58 -13.24
N ASN A 101 17.10 -4.45 -12.52
CA ASN A 101 16.34 -3.20 -12.41
C ASN A 101 17.08 -2.22 -11.48
N GLN A 102 17.05 -0.93 -11.85
CA GLN A 102 17.74 0.11 -11.09
C GLN A 102 17.21 0.19 -9.65
N CYS A 103 15.88 0.14 -9.47
CA CYS A 103 15.25 0.17 -8.15
C CYS A 103 15.76 -0.95 -7.22
N PHE A 104 15.94 -2.18 -7.71
CA PHE A 104 16.46 -3.29 -6.91
C PHE A 104 17.94 -3.14 -6.57
N ARG A 105 18.75 -2.57 -7.47
CA ARG A 105 20.14 -2.22 -7.16
C ARG A 105 20.21 -1.19 -6.04
N GLU A 106 19.37 -0.15 -6.11
CA GLU A 106 19.33 0.92 -5.12
C GLU A 106 18.80 0.44 -3.75
N VAL A 107 17.82 -0.46 -3.73
CA VAL A 107 17.35 -1.17 -2.52
C VAL A 107 18.47 -2.00 -1.91
N LYS A 108 19.17 -2.81 -2.72
CA LYS A 108 20.31 -3.61 -2.27
C LYS A 108 21.40 -2.73 -1.64
N GLU A 109 21.81 -1.68 -2.33
CA GLU A 109 22.82 -0.73 -1.84
C GLU A 109 22.39 -0.04 -0.54
N PHE A 110 21.12 0.36 -0.44
CA PHE A 110 20.57 0.97 0.77
C PHE A 110 20.67 0.02 1.95
N LEU A 111 20.23 -1.23 1.78
CA LEU A 111 20.26 -2.24 2.84
C LEU A 111 21.68 -2.55 3.29
N LEU A 112 22.62 -2.71 2.35
CA LEU A 112 24.03 -2.95 2.67
C LEU A 112 24.65 -1.78 3.44
N LYS A 113 24.33 -0.54 3.06
CA LYS A 113 24.79 0.66 3.76
C LYS A 113 24.28 0.68 5.21
N VAL A 114 22.96 0.54 5.40
CA VAL A 114 22.34 0.61 6.73
C VAL A 114 22.84 -0.52 7.65
N CYS A 115 23.04 -1.73 7.13
CA CYS A 115 23.53 -2.85 7.92
C CYS A 115 25.02 -2.73 8.27
N SER A 116 25.83 -2.19 7.35
CA SER A 116 27.25 -1.93 7.61
C SER A 116 27.45 -0.90 8.72
N GLU A 117 26.61 0.14 8.77
CA GLU A 117 26.66 1.17 9.81
C GLU A 117 26.27 0.66 11.20
N ARG A 118 25.48 -0.43 11.27
CA ARG A 118 24.96 -0.98 12.53
C ARG A 118 25.72 -2.20 13.06
N ASP A 119 26.80 -2.62 12.38
CA ASP A 119 27.56 -3.86 12.68
C ASP A 119 26.65 -5.11 12.76
N ILE A 120 25.53 -5.09 12.02
CA ILE A 120 24.55 -6.17 11.98
C ILE A 120 24.92 -7.07 10.81
N ALA A 121 25.41 -8.28 11.11
CA ALA A 121 25.45 -9.48 10.24
C ALA A 121 25.54 -9.21 8.71
N SER A 122 26.43 -8.29 8.30
CA SER A 122 26.53 -7.85 6.90
C SER A 122 26.79 -9.02 5.97
N SER A 123 27.57 -9.99 6.44
CA SER A 123 27.89 -11.20 5.69
C SER A 123 26.67 -12.09 5.40
N GLU A 124 25.71 -12.22 6.33
CA GLU A 124 24.53 -13.06 6.07
C GLU A 124 23.56 -12.36 5.11
N LEU A 125 23.34 -11.06 5.29
CA LEU A 125 22.54 -10.27 4.38
C LEU A 125 23.16 -10.23 2.96
N GLU A 126 24.47 -10.01 2.84
CA GLU A 126 25.18 -10.08 1.56
C GLU A 126 25.00 -11.44 0.89
N LEU A 127 25.11 -12.54 1.65
CA LEU A 127 24.85 -13.88 1.13
C LEU A 127 23.40 -14.05 0.63
N MET A 128 22.42 -13.44 1.30
CA MET A 128 21.02 -13.46 0.90
C MET A 128 20.74 -12.61 -0.34
N LEU A 129 21.32 -11.40 -0.41
CA LEU A 129 21.17 -10.47 -1.52
C LEU A 129 21.95 -10.88 -2.78
N GLU A 130 22.91 -11.81 -2.65
CA GLU A 130 23.73 -12.28 -3.77
C GLU A 130 23.54 -13.77 -4.06
N LYS A 131 24.12 -14.64 -3.23
CA LYS A 131 24.24 -16.08 -3.52
C LYS A 131 22.92 -16.81 -3.40
N LYS A 132 22.04 -16.35 -2.51
CA LYS A 132 20.73 -16.95 -2.27
C LYS A 132 19.58 -16.11 -2.83
N ALA A 133 19.85 -15.06 -3.61
CA ALA A 133 18.82 -14.12 -4.08
C ALA A 133 17.67 -14.79 -4.86
N GLN A 134 17.94 -15.94 -5.50
CA GLN A 134 16.92 -16.72 -6.22
C GLN A 134 15.85 -17.32 -5.30
N ASP A 135 16.19 -17.56 -4.03
CA ASP A 135 15.33 -18.14 -3.01
C ASP A 135 14.79 -17.07 -2.04
N VAL A 136 15.04 -15.78 -2.29
CA VAL A 136 14.67 -14.70 -1.37
C VAL A 136 13.59 -13.81 -1.98
N GLY A 137 12.47 -13.71 -1.26
CA GLY A 137 11.38 -12.80 -1.57
C GLY A 137 11.52 -11.51 -0.77
N LEU A 138 11.61 -10.36 -1.43
CA LEU A 138 11.43 -9.06 -0.81
C LEU A 138 9.95 -8.87 -0.50
N LEU A 139 9.60 -8.94 0.78
CA LEU A 139 8.25 -8.68 1.26
C LEU A 139 8.06 -7.17 1.39
N VAL A 140 7.25 -6.62 0.50
CA VAL A 140 6.82 -5.22 0.54
C VAL A 140 5.51 -5.18 1.29
N SER A 141 5.48 -4.50 2.43
CA SER A 141 4.26 -4.31 3.20
C SER A 141 4.22 -2.88 3.71
N GLN A 142 3.31 -2.07 3.16
CA GLN A 142 3.06 -0.71 3.61
C GLN A 142 1.57 -0.45 3.79
N ARG A 143 1.25 0.36 4.80
CA ARG A 143 -0.12 0.73 5.12
C ARG A 143 -0.17 2.11 5.74
N VAL A 144 -1.34 2.74 5.66
CA VAL A 144 -1.64 3.91 6.48
C VAL A 144 -1.76 3.52 7.97
N MET A 145 -1.44 4.47 8.85
CA MET A 145 -1.41 4.24 10.30
C MET A 145 -2.80 3.97 10.90
N ASN A 146 -3.85 4.47 10.24
CA ASN A 146 -5.25 4.34 10.65
C ASN A 146 -5.94 3.09 10.10
N LEU A 147 -5.21 2.20 9.41
CA LEU A 147 -5.81 0.95 8.92
C LEU A 147 -6.20 0.06 10.11
N PRO A 148 -7.44 -0.46 10.16
CA PRO A 148 -7.87 -1.36 11.23
C PRO A 148 -6.95 -2.59 11.34
N PRO A 149 -6.41 -2.90 12.54
CA PRO A 149 -5.42 -3.97 12.69
C PRO A 149 -6.01 -5.37 12.42
N GLN A 150 -7.34 -5.51 12.45
CA GLN A 150 -8.03 -6.77 12.17
C GLN A 150 -7.90 -7.21 10.70
N LEU A 151 -7.57 -6.27 9.80
CA LEU A 151 -7.33 -6.58 8.39
C LEU A 151 -5.94 -7.19 8.15
N LEU A 152 -5.01 -7.05 9.10
CA LEU A 152 -3.62 -7.50 8.88
C LEU A 152 -3.48 -9.03 8.79
N PRO A 153 -4.04 -9.84 9.70
CA PRO A 153 -3.95 -11.29 9.57
C PRO A 153 -4.46 -11.82 8.21
N PRO A 154 -5.70 -11.52 7.77
CA PRO A 154 -6.18 -12.00 6.48
C PRO A 154 -5.39 -11.42 5.29
N LEU A 155 -4.85 -10.20 5.39
CA LEU A 155 -4.01 -9.62 4.34
C LEU A 155 -2.72 -10.43 4.13
N TYR A 156 -2.06 -10.83 5.20
CA TYR A 156 -0.83 -11.64 5.07
C TYR A 156 -1.14 -13.09 4.70
N ASP A 157 -2.20 -13.68 5.26
CA ASP A 157 -2.62 -15.04 4.89
C ASP A 157 -2.91 -15.11 3.38
N GLY A 158 -3.65 -14.12 2.85
CA GLY A 158 -3.92 -13.99 1.42
C GLY A 158 -2.64 -13.90 0.57
N LEU A 159 -1.67 -13.07 0.97
CA LEU A 159 -0.39 -12.98 0.27
C LEU A 159 0.36 -14.33 0.24
N PHE A 160 0.39 -15.07 1.35
CA PHE A 160 1.11 -16.34 1.39
C PHE A 160 0.39 -17.43 0.58
N ASP A 161 -0.94 -17.38 0.54
CA ASP A 161 -1.75 -18.22 -0.37
C ASP A 161 -1.45 -17.87 -1.83
N GLU A 162 -1.46 -16.59 -2.19
CA GLU A 162 -1.07 -16.09 -3.52
C GLU A 162 0.33 -16.55 -3.94
N VAL A 163 1.32 -16.44 -3.04
CA VAL A 163 2.69 -16.93 -3.30
C VAL A 163 2.68 -18.45 -3.53
N SER A 164 1.92 -19.21 -2.74
CA SER A 164 1.80 -20.65 -2.91
C SER A 164 1.20 -20.99 -4.28
N TRP A 165 0.10 -20.35 -4.64
CA TRP A 165 -0.56 -20.51 -5.95
C TRP A 165 0.35 -20.12 -7.10
N ALA A 166 1.13 -19.04 -6.96
CA ALA A 166 2.10 -18.62 -7.98
C ALA A 166 3.16 -19.68 -8.30
N THR A 167 3.44 -20.61 -7.37
CA THR A 167 4.36 -21.73 -7.65
C THR A 167 3.78 -22.78 -8.61
N GLU A 168 2.47 -22.74 -8.87
CA GLU A 168 1.73 -23.69 -9.71
C GLU A 168 1.03 -23.00 -10.90
N ASP A 169 0.44 -21.82 -10.69
CA ASP A 169 -0.46 -21.14 -11.64
C ASP A 169 0.24 -20.20 -12.61
N GLU A 170 1.48 -19.77 -12.33
CA GLU A 170 2.28 -18.97 -13.27
C GLU A 170 2.51 -19.74 -14.60
N PRO A 171 2.48 -19.09 -15.76
CA PRO A 171 2.41 -19.79 -17.05
C PRO A 171 3.71 -20.51 -17.41
N THR A 172 4.85 -20.01 -16.93
CA THR A 172 6.18 -20.57 -17.24
C THR A 172 6.82 -21.20 -16.00
N GLU A 173 7.64 -22.23 -16.22
CA GLU A 173 8.36 -22.89 -15.12
C GLU A 173 9.34 -21.95 -14.43
N GLU A 174 9.94 -21.00 -15.16
CA GLU A 174 10.82 -19.98 -14.60
C GLU A 174 10.08 -19.07 -13.62
N LEU A 175 8.87 -18.61 -13.98
CA LEU A 175 8.04 -17.78 -13.12
C LEU A 175 7.60 -18.54 -11.86
N ARG A 176 7.12 -19.78 -12.02
CA ARG A 176 6.79 -20.67 -10.90
C ARG A 176 7.96 -20.85 -9.93
N ARG A 177 9.17 -21.09 -10.47
CA ARG A 177 10.39 -21.23 -9.66
C ARG A 177 10.76 -19.93 -8.95
N SER A 178 10.46 -18.78 -9.52
CA SER A 178 10.74 -17.47 -8.91
C SER A 178 9.93 -17.21 -7.63
N PHE A 179 8.80 -17.88 -7.42
CA PHE A 179 7.99 -17.76 -6.19
C PHE A 179 8.31 -18.80 -5.12
N ARG A 180 9.27 -19.71 -5.36
CA ARG A 180 9.70 -20.72 -4.37
C ARG A 180 10.68 -20.13 -3.35
N PHE A 181 10.21 -19.17 -2.58
CA PHE A 181 11.02 -18.50 -1.55
C PHE A 181 11.35 -19.45 -0.40
N LYS A 182 12.60 -19.44 0.05
CA LYS A 182 13.05 -20.07 1.31
C LYS A 182 13.16 -19.07 2.44
N SER A 183 13.24 -17.78 2.11
CA SER A 183 13.37 -16.71 3.09
C SER A 183 12.70 -15.45 2.55
N TYR A 184 12.13 -14.68 3.47
CA TYR A 184 11.56 -13.37 3.17
C TYR A 184 12.41 -12.28 3.82
N LEU A 185 12.64 -11.20 3.07
CA LEU A 185 13.28 -10.00 3.57
C LEU A 185 12.21 -8.92 3.71
N LEU A 186 11.96 -8.47 4.93
CA LEU A 186 11.02 -7.39 5.22
C LEU A 186 11.79 -6.11 5.58
N VAL A 187 11.49 -5.02 4.88
CA VAL A 187 12.01 -3.69 5.20
C VAL A 187 10.87 -2.88 5.80
N THR A 188 11.02 -2.46 7.05
CA THR A 188 10.00 -1.70 7.76
C THR A 188 10.63 -0.61 8.61
N LYS A 189 9.89 0.48 8.81
CA LYS A 189 10.26 1.57 9.69
C LYS A 189 9.58 1.35 11.04
N ILE A 190 10.36 1.49 12.11
CA ILE A 190 9.92 1.37 13.50
C ILE A 190 9.79 2.76 14.09
#